data_AF-A0A0M2U5U4-F1
#
_entry.id   AF-A0A0M2U5U4-F1
#
_cell.length_a   1.000
_cell.length_b   1.000
_cell.length_c   1.000
_cell.angle_alpha   90.00
_cell.angle_beta   90.00
_cell.angle_gamma   90.00
#
_symmetry.space_group_name_H-M   'P 1'
#
loop_
_entity.id
_entity.type
_entity.pdbx_description
1 polymer ?
#
loop_
_entity_poly.entity_id
_entity_poly.type
_entity_poly.pdbx_seq_one_letter_code
_entity_poly.pdbx_strand_id
1 'polypeptide(L)'
;MDARVLRKALGIALFLELFYLVGHYMAGWPFPTPLVVVQIFTVVGLGVALGVVFSRVWPLSPRPGFERVIRTLLLIIPALGLGMGLQVLLQGRQAYQAIYLIFALSTWLGSGHFVRVK
;
A
#
# COMPACT_ATOMS: atom_id res chain seq x y z
N MET A 1 14.84 -0.35 10.79
CA MET A 1 14.03 -0.99 9.72
C MET A 1 14.99 -1.74 8.79
N ASP A 2 14.64 -2.95 8.33
CA ASP A 2 15.48 -3.69 7.36
C ASP A 2 15.55 -2.89 6.04
N ALA A 3 16.76 -2.65 5.52
CA ALA A 3 17.00 -1.89 4.28
C ALA A 3 16.25 -2.50 3.07
N ARG A 4 15.98 -3.81 3.09
CA ARG A 4 15.17 -4.49 2.06
C ARG A 4 13.70 -4.07 2.12
N VAL A 5 13.18 -3.76 3.31
CA VAL A 5 11.82 -3.25 3.48
C VAL A 5 11.70 -1.87 2.85
N LEU A 6 12.64 -1.00 3.19
CA LEU A 6 12.71 0.36 2.66
C LEU A 6 12.86 0.36 1.13
N ARG A 7 13.79 -0.44 0.57
CA ARG A 7 14.02 -0.52 -0.88
C ARG A 7 12.75 -0.88 -1.65
N LYS A 8 11.97 -1.85 -1.18
CA LYS A 8 10.73 -2.25 -1.88
C LYS A 8 9.61 -1.23 -1.68
N ALA A 9 9.49 -0.62 -0.50
CA ALA A 9 8.53 0.47 -0.28
C ALA A 9 8.78 1.64 -1.25
N LEU A 10 10.06 2.04 -1.40
CA LEU A 10 10.48 3.03 -2.39
C LEU A 10 10.18 2.57 -3.82
N GLY A 11 10.44 1.30 -4.15
CA GLY A 11 10.12 0.74 -5.47
C GLY A 11 8.63 0.78 -5.80
N ILE A 12 7.75 0.47 -4.84
CA ILE A 12 6.29 0.56 -4.99
C ILE A 12 5.88 2.02 -5.22
N ALA A 13 6.39 2.95 -4.40
CA ALA A 13 6.08 4.36 -4.56
C ALA A 13 6.51 4.88 -5.94
N LEU A 14 7.75 4.61 -6.35
CA LEU A 14 8.26 5.02 -7.67
C LEU A 14 7.49 4.41 -8.84
N PHE A 15 7.06 3.14 -8.72
CA PHE A 15 6.22 2.51 -9.72
C PHE A 15 4.85 3.20 -9.83
N LEU A 16 4.24 3.57 -8.69
CA LEU A 16 2.97 4.29 -8.67
C LEU A 16 3.11 5.70 -9.27
N GLU A 17 4.20 6.41 -9.00
CA GLU A 17 4.50 7.70 -9.65
C GLU A 17 4.57 7.54 -11.17
N LEU A 18 5.32 6.53 -11.64
CA LEU A 18 5.42 6.25 -13.07
C LEU A 18 4.04 5.92 -13.66
N PHE A 19 3.23 5.12 -12.96
CA PHE A 19 1.87 4.79 -13.38
C PHE A 19 0.98 6.04 -13.52
N TYR A 20 1.01 6.95 -12.54
CA TYR A 20 0.23 8.19 -12.61
C TYR A 20 0.74 9.14 -13.69
N LEU A 21 2.05 9.22 -13.89
CA LEU A 21 2.64 10.02 -14.95
C LEU A 21 2.27 9.49 -16.34
N VAL A 22 2.33 8.17 -16.54
CA VAL A 22 1.86 7.51 -17.77
C VAL A 22 0.36 7.74 -17.97
N GLY A 23 -0.44 7.58 -16.92
CA GLY A 23 -1.88 7.84 -16.97
C GLY A 23 -2.23 9.30 -17.32
N HIS A 24 -1.42 10.27 -16.87
CA HIS A 24 -1.56 11.65 -17.29
C HIS A 24 -1.40 11.80 -18.81
N TYR A 25 -0.31 11.26 -19.37
CA TYR A 25 -0.03 11.40 -20.81
C TYR A 25 -0.92 10.54 -21.71
N MET A 26 -1.40 9.39 -21.23
CA MET A 26 -2.20 8.46 -22.05
C MET A 26 -3.71 8.64 -21.90
N ALA A 27 -4.18 9.01 -20.70
CA ALA A 27 -5.60 9.03 -20.34
C ALA A 27 -6.09 10.41 -19.86
N GLY A 28 -5.23 11.44 -19.89
CA GLY A 28 -5.60 12.81 -19.51
C GLY A 28 -5.88 12.97 -18.01
N TRP A 29 -5.34 12.10 -17.16
CA TRP A 29 -5.47 12.24 -15.71
C TRP A 29 -4.80 13.51 -15.20
N PRO A 30 -5.17 14.05 -14.03
CA PRO A 30 -4.48 15.19 -13.44
C PRO A 30 -2.98 14.90 -13.23
N PHE A 31 -2.13 15.89 -13.49
CA PHE A 31 -0.69 15.76 -13.30
C PHE A 31 -0.37 15.52 -11.81
N PRO A 32 0.54 14.57 -11.46
CA PRO A 32 0.92 14.32 -10.08
C PRO A 32 1.70 15.51 -9.49
N THR A 33 1.02 16.34 -8.71
CA THR A 33 1.64 17.50 -8.06
C THR A 33 2.63 17.06 -6.97
N PRO A 34 3.59 17.91 -6.55
CA PRO A 34 4.51 17.56 -5.47
C PRO A 34 3.82 17.12 -4.18
N LEU A 35 2.63 17.67 -3.88
CA LEU A 35 1.82 17.24 -2.75
C LEU A 35 1.33 15.80 -2.90
N VAL A 36 0.87 15.43 -4.10
CA VAL A 36 0.46 14.05 -4.43
C VAL A 36 1.62 13.09 -4.26
N VAL A 37 2.83 13.47 -4.68
CA VAL A 37 4.02 12.65 -4.49
C VAL A 37 4.23 12.37 -3.00
N VAL A 38 4.23 13.40 -2.16
CA VAL A 38 4.37 13.23 -0.70
C VAL A 38 3.24 12.36 -0.12
N GLN A 39 2.02 12.52 -0.60
CA GLN A 39 0.88 11.69 -0.18
C GLN A 39 1.11 10.21 -0.54
N ILE A 40 1.51 9.90 -1.78
CA ILE A 40 1.78 8.52 -2.22
C ILE A 40 2.87 7.89 -1.35
N PHE A 41 3.99 8.58 -1.14
CA PHE A 41 5.07 8.08 -0.29
C PHE A 41 4.61 7.83 1.15
N THR A 42 3.81 8.74 1.72
CA THR A 42 3.26 8.62 3.07
C THR A 42 2.34 7.41 3.17
N VAL A 43 1.39 7.27 2.24
CA VAL A 43 0.40 6.19 2.19
C VAL A 43 1.07 4.83 2.01
N VAL A 44 2.03 4.73 1.09
CA VAL A 44 2.81 3.51 0.87
C VAL A 44 3.60 3.16 2.12
N GLY A 45 4.28 4.13 2.73
CA GLY A 45 5.07 3.93 3.95
C GLY A 45 4.22 3.42 5.12
N LEU A 46 3.08 4.07 5.38
CA LEU A 46 2.14 3.66 6.43
C LEU A 46 1.53 2.30 6.13
N GLY A 47 1.15 2.03 4.88
CA GLY A 47 0.62 0.73 4.47
C GLY A 47 1.64 -0.38 4.69
N VAL A 48 2.87 -0.23 4.21
CA VAL A 48 3.94 -1.22 4.44
C VAL A 48 4.19 -1.42 5.94
N ALA A 49 4.23 -0.34 6.73
CA ALA A 49 4.41 -0.44 8.17
C ALA A 49 3.29 -1.26 8.83
N LEU A 50 2.03 -1.00 8.49
CA LEU A 50 0.87 -1.77 8.96
C LEU A 50 0.99 -3.24 8.55
N GLY A 51 1.36 -3.51 7.30
CA GLY A 51 1.53 -4.87 6.80
C GLY A 51 2.59 -5.64 7.58
N VAL A 52 3.72 -4.99 7.87
CA VAL A 52 4.80 -5.55 8.69
C VAL A 52 4.33 -5.79 10.13
N VAL A 53 3.59 -4.88 10.75
CA VAL A 53 3.03 -5.09 12.10
C VAL A 53 2.05 -6.26 12.10
N PHE A 54 1.10 -6.28 11.17
CA PHE A 54 0.12 -7.35 11.04
C PHE A 54 0.78 -8.71 10.88
N SER A 55 1.85 -8.78 10.09
CA SER A 55 2.57 -10.03 9.87
C SER A 55 3.35 -10.54 11.09
N ARG A 56 3.64 -9.70 12.08
CA ARG A 56 4.20 -10.13 13.37
C ARG A 56 3.13 -10.65 14.31
N VAL A 57 1.95 -10.02 14.30
CA VAL A 57 0.80 -10.45 15.11
C VAL A 57 0.21 -11.74 14.56
N TRP A 58 0.08 -11.83 13.24
CA TRP A 58 -0.45 -12.99 12.53
C TRP A 58 0.54 -13.43 11.43
N PRO A 59 1.55 -14.26 11.77
CA PRO A 59 2.53 -14.74 10.81
C PRO A 59 1.89 -15.59 9.71
N LEU A 60 2.53 -15.60 8.55
CA LEU A 60 2.05 -16.30 7.38
C LEU A 60 2.41 -17.78 7.49
N SER A 61 1.40 -18.66 7.47
CA SER A 61 1.63 -20.12 7.55
C SER A 61 2.59 -20.59 6.44
N PRO A 62 3.58 -21.45 6.74
CA PRO A 62 4.57 -21.92 5.77
C PRO A 62 3.97 -22.83 4.70
N ARG A 63 2.81 -23.46 4.98
CA ARG A 63 2.10 -24.30 4.01
C ARG A 63 1.10 -23.46 3.20
N PRO A 64 1.01 -23.66 1.87
CA PRO A 64 -0.09 -23.11 1.09
C PRO A 64 -1.41 -23.75 1.56
N GLY A 65 -2.46 -22.95 1.71
CA GLY A 65 -3.76 -23.44 2.19
C GLY A 65 -4.75 -22.30 2.46
N PHE A 66 -5.96 -22.69 2.88
CA PHE A 66 -7.09 -21.78 3.13
C PHE A 66 -6.78 -20.71 4.18
N GLU A 67 -5.93 -21.03 5.16
CA GLU A 67 -5.43 -20.09 6.18
C GLU A 67 -4.78 -18.84 5.55
N ARG A 68 -4.01 -19.00 4.46
CA ARG A 68 -3.37 -17.86 3.76
C ARG A 68 -4.40 -16.96 3.08
N VAL A 69 -5.48 -17.56 2.56
CA VAL A 69 -6.58 -16.84 1.91
C VAL A 69 -7.34 -16.03 2.97
N ILE A 70 -7.75 -16.69 4.06
CA ILE A 70 -8.43 -16.03 5.18
C ILE A 70 -7.58 -14.88 5.71
N ARG A 71 -6.30 -15.12 6.00
CA ARG A 71 -5.38 -14.09 6.51
C ARG A 71 -5.29 -12.89 5.57
N THR A 72 -5.26 -13.14 4.26
CA THR A 72 -5.21 -12.07 3.25
C THR A 72 -6.50 -11.26 3.24
N LEU A 73 -7.66 -11.91 3.28
CA LEU A 73 -8.95 -11.24 3.37
C LEU A 73 -9.08 -10.41 4.66
N LEU A 74 -8.69 -11.00 5.79
CA LEU A 74 -8.69 -10.34 7.10
C LEU A 74 -7.73 -9.14 7.17
N LEU A 75 -6.68 -9.11 6.35
CA LEU A 75 -5.80 -7.95 6.24
C LEU A 75 -6.39 -6.86 5.33
N ILE A 76 -6.93 -7.26 4.18
CA ILE A 76 -7.37 -6.32 3.15
C ILE A 76 -8.58 -5.52 3.62
N ILE A 77 -9.54 -6.16 4.32
CA ILE A 77 -10.73 -5.47 4.83
C ILE A 77 -10.38 -4.26 5.72
N PRO A 78 -9.63 -4.42 6.84
CA PRO A 78 -9.24 -3.29 7.66
C PRO A 78 -8.28 -2.34 6.94
N ALA A 79 -7.41 -2.84 6.06
CA ALA A 79 -6.53 -1.97 5.29
C ALA A 79 -7.32 -1.06 4.34
N LEU A 80 -8.37 -1.55 3.68
CA LEU A 80 -9.25 -0.73 2.85
C LEU A 80 -10.00 0.31 3.70
N GLY A 81 -10.55 -0.09 4.85
CA GLY A 81 -11.23 0.85 5.75
C GLY A 81 -10.31 1.97 6.25
N LEU A 82 -9.10 1.62 6.68
CA LEU A 82 -8.08 2.60 7.07
C LEU A 82 -7.64 3.46 5.89
N GLY A 83 -7.48 2.87 4.71
CA GLY A 83 -7.13 3.58 3.48
C GLY A 83 -8.20 4.59 3.07
N MET A 84 -9.48 4.25 3.22
CA MET A 84 -10.60 5.17 2.98
C MET A 84 -10.58 6.33 3.99
N GLY A 85 -10.35 6.05 5.27
CA GLY A 85 -10.19 7.09 6.28
C GLY A 85 -9.03 8.03 5.95
N LEU A 86 -7.88 7.47 5.57
CA LEU A 86 -6.70 8.24 5.18
C LEU A 86 -6.96 9.08 3.92
N GLN A 87 -7.70 8.56 2.95
CA GLN A 87 -8.10 9.31 1.77
C GLN A 87 -8.98 10.51 2.12
N VAL A 88 -9.97 10.33 2.98
CA VAL A 88 -10.83 11.43 3.44
C VAL A 88 -10.00 12.49 4.17
N LEU A 89 -9.01 12.09 4.97
CA LEU A 89 -8.11 13.00 5.68
C LEU A 89 -7.16 13.77 4.74
N LEU A 90 -6.61 13.13 3.72
CA LEU A 90 -5.59 13.72 2.85
C LEU A 90 -6.15 14.46 1.63
N GLN A 91 -7.31 14.03 1.11
CA GLN A 91 -7.89 14.52 -0.14
C GLN A 91 -9.34 15.00 0.01
N GLY A 92 -9.96 14.83 1.17
CA GLY A 92 -11.36 15.22 1.39
C GLY A 92 -12.35 14.33 0.63
N ARG A 93 -13.51 14.88 0.26
CA ARG A 93 -14.60 14.15 -0.42
C ARG A 93 -14.35 13.90 -1.91
N GLN A 94 -13.51 14.70 -2.56
CA GLN A 94 -13.16 14.55 -3.97
C GLN A 94 -11.76 13.95 -4.08
N ALA A 95 -11.70 12.62 -3.98
CA ALA A 95 -10.47 11.89 -4.20
C ALA A 95 -10.30 11.60 -5.69
N TYR A 96 -9.34 12.27 -6.31
CA TYR A 96 -8.92 12.00 -7.69
C TYR A 96 -8.02 10.75 -7.80
N GLN A 97 -7.56 10.22 -6.66
CA GLN A 97 -6.62 9.11 -6.60
C GLN A 97 -7.18 8.00 -5.73
N ALA A 98 -6.89 6.76 -6.11
CA ALA A 98 -7.29 5.58 -5.35
C ALA A 98 -6.34 5.33 -4.17
N ILE A 99 -6.17 6.32 -3.28
CA ILE A 99 -5.28 6.25 -2.12
C ILE A 99 -5.61 5.06 -1.23
N TYR A 100 -6.91 4.79 -1.01
CA TYR A 100 -7.34 3.63 -0.24
C TYR A 100 -6.84 2.30 -0.81
N LEU A 101 -6.79 2.19 -2.14
CA LEU A 101 -6.31 1.01 -2.84
C LEU A 101 -4.79 0.91 -2.76
N ILE A 102 -4.09 2.04 -2.95
CA ILE A 102 -2.63 2.13 -2.76
C ILE A 102 -2.24 1.68 -1.36
N PHE A 103 -2.97 2.15 -0.34
CA PHE A 103 -2.76 1.76 1.05
C PHE A 103 -2.97 0.26 1.26
N ALA A 104 -4.10 -0.28 0.79
CA ALA A 104 -4.41 -1.70 0.94
C ALA A 104 -3.40 -2.60 0.22
N LEU A 105 -2.98 -2.25 -1.00
CA LEU A 105 -1.95 -2.96 -1.75
C LEU A 105 -0.60 -2.91 -1.05
N SER A 106 -0.19 -1.73 -0.58
CA SER A 106 1.08 -1.54 0.14
C SER A 106 1.10 -2.34 1.44
N THR A 107 -0.03 -2.39 2.14
CA THR A 107 -0.23 -3.21 3.35
C THR A 107 -0.14 -4.70 3.06
N TRP A 108 -0.80 -5.15 2.00
CA TRP A 108 -0.77 -6.55 1.58
C TRP A 108 0.65 -7.00 1.19
N LEU A 109 1.33 -6.21 0.35
CA LEU A 109 2.74 -6.44 -0.01
C LEU A 109 3.63 -6.44 1.25
N GLY A 110 3.41 -5.47 2.15
CA GLY A 110 4.00 -5.32 3.48
C GLY A 110 3.92 -6.60 4.33
N SER A 111 2.77 -7.25 4.30
CA SER A 111 2.47 -8.41 5.14
C SER A 111 2.90 -9.75 4.52
N GLY A 112 2.81 -9.88 3.20
CA GLY A 112 3.05 -11.14 2.49
C GLY A 112 4.51 -11.38 2.13
N HIS A 113 5.21 -10.33 1.69
CA HIS A 113 6.49 -10.47 0.99
C HIS A 113 7.71 -10.11 1.85
N PHE A 114 7.53 -9.38 2.96
CA PHE A 114 8.63 -8.96 3.84
C PHE A 114 8.91 -9.92 5.00
N VAL A 115 8.00 -10.84 5.30
CA VAL A 115 8.10 -11.78 6.44
C VAL A 115 8.65 -13.15 6.07
N ARG A 116 8.86 -13.42 4.78
CA ARG A 116 9.66 -14.58 4.34
C ARG A 116 11.17 -14.40 4.52
N VAL A 117 11.62 -13.27 5.06
CA VAL A 117 13.03 -13.02 5.38
C VAL A 117 13.26 -13.42 6.84
N LYS A 118 13.18 -14.72 7.09
CA LYS A 118 13.81 -15.38 8.23
C LYS A 118 14.46 -16.66 7.71
#